data_AF-A0AAD7AMJ5-F1
#
_entry.id   AF-A0AAD7AMJ5-F1
#
_cell.length_a   1.000
_cell.length_b   1.000
_cell.length_c   1.000
_cell.angle_alpha   90.00
_cell.angle_beta   90.00
_cell.angle_gamma   90.00
#
_symmetry.space_group_name_H-M   'P 1'
#
loop_
_entity.id
_entity.type
_entity.pdbx_description
1 polymer ?
#
loop_
_entity_poly.entity_id
_entity_poly.type
_entity_poly.pdbx_seq_one_letter_code
_entity_poly.pdbx_strand_id
1 'polypeptide(L)'
;MAKLYLKKYGYHLANDEDLTENIEDPPDSAADEVVHEVMTQEEKVFCAKYLTKLRGIYSQRIGQWYCEEYRDLFTGILDGAPPKPQQSRVGHFYSRKYYELHVKPRGEARLAALKRRSEAAGKPMPEYIDVIAKVTAEVWGKETPAFQHECQLAMEWEHQEDLRGWEASLADSSTKTPEEIAANLENAAYYLQPFVDAIQQRFGMCASILLTGPIGIRGGQIGM
;
A
#
# COMPACT_ATOMS: atom_id res chain seq x y z
N MET A 1 15.93 14.39 29.74
CA MET A 1 14.93 13.31 29.83
C MET A 1 15.53 11.90 29.80
N ALA A 2 16.26 11.47 28.76
CA ALA A 2 16.74 10.08 28.67
C ALA A 2 17.65 9.61 29.85
N LYS A 3 18.43 10.51 30.44
CA LYS A 3 19.30 10.21 31.60
C LYS A 3 18.51 9.91 32.89
N LEU A 4 17.44 10.65 33.16
CA LEU A 4 16.58 10.43 34.33
C LEU A 4 15.79 9.12 34.19
N TYR A 5 15.34 8.81 32.97
CA TYR A 5 14.72 7.52 32.66
C TYR A 5 15.68 6.36 32.95
N LEU A 6 16.92 6.41 32.45
CA LEU A 6 17.92 5.37 32.72
C LEU A 6 18.27 5.26 34.21
N LYS A 7 18.25 6.36 34.96
CA LYS A 7 18.48 6.35 36.41
C LYS A 7 17.31 5.73 37.18
N LYS A 8 16.07 5.93 36.70
CA LYS A 8 14.85 5.40 37.30
C LYS A 8 14.62 3.92 36.98
N TYR A 9 14.84 3.53 35.72
CA TYR A 9 14.44 2.21 35.20
C TYR A 9 15.63 1.26 34.95
N GLY A 10 16.87 1.77 35.01
CA GLY A 10 18.06 1.00 34.69
C GLY A 10 18.21 0.68 33.19
N TYR A 11 19.29 -0.03 32.84
CA TYR A 11 19.57 -0.45 31.45
C TYR A 11 18.89 -1.76 31.05
N HIS A 12 18.22 -2.43 32.00
CA HIS A 12 17.77 -3.82 31.86
C HIS A 12 16.25 -3.97 31.69
N LEU A 13 15.48 -2.91 31.89
CA LEU A 13 14.02 -2.97 31.70
C LEU A 13 13.72 -3.09 30.20
N ALA A 14 12.99 -4.15 29.82
CA ALA A 14 12.54 -4.33 28.45
C ALA A 14 11.49 -3.27 28.10
N ASN A 15 11.52 -2.74 26.88
CA ASN A 15 10.62 -1.64 26.47
C ASN A 15 9.12 -2.00 26.45
N ASP A 16 8.80 -3.28 26.59
CA ASP A 16 7.47 -3.87 26.59
C ASP A 16 7.01 -4.33 27.98
N GLU A 17 7.84 -4.17 29.01
CA GLU A 17 7.52 -4.53 30.39
C GLU A 17 7.42 -3.27 31.27
N ASP A 18 6.25 -3.05 31.87
CA ASP A 18 6.10 -2.03 32.91
C ASP A 18 6.65 -2.55 34.24
N LEU A 19 7.23 -1.66 35.03
CA LEU A 19 7.60 -2.00 36.41
C LEU A 19 6.36 -2.35 37.21
N THR A 20 6.41 -3.47 37.93
CA THR A 20 5.35 -3.89 38.86
C THR A 20 5.23 -2.96 40.07
N GLU A 21 6.27 -2.20 40.39
CA GLU A 21 6.31 -1.26 41.50
C GLU A 21 6.69 0.15 41.00
N ASN A 22 5.92 1.15 41.42
CA ASN A 22 6.15 2.54 41.04
C ASN A 22 7.30 3.12 41.87
N ILE A 23 8.46 3.29 41.23
CA ILE A 23 9.63 3.94 41.83
C ILE A 23 9.41 5.46 41.77
N GLU A 24 9.73 6.19 42.84
CA GLU A 24 9.68 7.66 42.84
C GLU A 24 10.63 8.26 41.80
N ASP A 25 10.20 9.36 41.17
CA ASP A 25 11.02 10.03 40.15
C ASP A 25 12.29 10.64 40.78
N PRO A 26 13.47 10.39 40.20
CA PRO A 26 14.69 11.04 40.65
C PRO A 26 14.56 12.56 40.44
N PRO A 27 15.07 13.39 41.39
CA PRO A 27 14.95 14.83 41.29
C PRO A 27 15.67 15.37 40.04
N ASP A 28 15.12 16.42 39.42
CA ASP A 28 15.64 16.97 38.16
C ASP A 28 17.11 17.40 38.23
N SER A 29 17.58 17.80 39.41
CA SER A 29 18.99 18.16 39.67
C SER A 29 19.94 16.97 39.50
N ALA A 30 19.44 15.74 39.52
CA ALA A 30 20.22 14.52 39.41
C ALA A 30 20.48 14.10 37.94
N ALA A 31 20.01 14.88 36.95
CA ALA A 31 20.18 14.62 35.53
C ALA A 31 21.64 14.80 35.03
N ASP A 32 22.42 15.62 35.74
CA ASP A 32 23.81 15.95 35.39
C ASP A 32 24.85 15.18 36.20
N GLU A 33 24.43 14.41 37.21
CA GLU A 33 25.31 13.44 37.86
C GLU A 33 25.70 12.37 36.84
N VAL A 34 26.99 12.34 36.49
CA VAL A 34 27.56 11.42 35.52
C VAL A 34 27.51 10.01 36.12
N VAL A 35 26.49 9.23 35.78
CA VAL A 35 26.31 7.81 36.18
C VAL A 35 27.31 6.89 35.44
N HIS A 36 28.57 7.30 35.29
CA HIS A 36 29.61 6.49 34.62
C HIS A 36 30.58 5.80 35.56
N GLU A 37 30.52 6.05 36.88
CA GLU A 37 31.61 5.62 37.76
C GLU A 37 31.57 4.17 38.23
N VAL A 38 30.51 3.38 38.00
CA VAL A 38 30.51 1.95 38.41
C VAL A 38 29.77 1.03 37.44
N MET A 39 29.87 1.25 36.12
CA MET A 39 29.52 0.16 35.18
C MET A 39 30.73 -0.74 34.98
N THR A 40 30.56 -2.01 35.29
CA THR A 40 31.53 -3.06 34.98
C THR A 40 31.75 -3.14 33.48
N GLN A 41 32.91 -3.66 33.06
CA GLN A 41 33.24 -3.78 31.64
C GLN A 41 32.23 -4.66 30.88
N GLU A 42 31.67 -5.65 31.56
CA GLU A 42 30.64 -6.55 31.03
C GLU A 42 29.33 -5.81 30.74
N GLU A 43 28.88 -4.95 31.67
CA GLU A 43 27.69 -4.12 31.49
C GLU A 43 27.84 -3.12 30.34
N LYS A 44 29.04 -2.55 30.16
CA LYS A 44 29.32 -1.65 29.02
C LYS A 44 29.18 -2.39 27.68
N VAL A 45 29.72 -3.61 27.59
CA VAL A 45 29.61 -4.44 26.37
C VAL A 45 28.15 -4.86 26.13
N PHE A 46 27.42 -5.20 27.19
CA PHE A 46 26.00 -5.53 27.11
C PHE A 46 25.18 -4.33 26.63
N CYS A 47 25.35 -3.15 27.24
CA CYS A 47 24.66 -1.92 26.85
C CYS A 47 24.95 -1.55 25.39
N ALA A 48 26.20 -1.64 24.94
CA ALA A 48 26.56 -1.36 23.54
C ALA A 48 25.86 -2.32 22.56
N LYS A 49 25.80 -3.62 22.88
CA LYS A 49 25.07 -4.62 22.08
C LYS A 49 23.56 -4.37 22.10
N TYR A 50 23.00 -4.06 23.26
CA TYR A 50 21.58 -3.79 23.44
C TYR A 50 21.13 -2.53 22.69
N LEU A 51 21.88 -1.42 22.80
CA LEU A 51 21.61 -0.19 22.06
C LEU A 51 21.73 -0.39 20.55
N THR A 52 22.68 -1.19 20.08
CA THR A 52 22.80 -1.56 18.66
C THR A 52 21.58 -2.35 18.19
N LYS A 53 21.11 -3.31 18.99
CA LYS A 53 19.90 -4.10 18.71
C LYS A 53 18.66 -3.21 18.68
N LEU A 54 18.48 -2.33 19.67
CA LEU A 54 17.38 -1.38 19.71
C LEU A 54 17.40 -0.45 18.50
N ARG A 55 18.57 0.10 18.14
CA ARG A 55 18.71 0.93 16.94
C ARG A 55 18.29 0.17 15.68
N GLY A 56 18.63 -1.11 15.57
CA GLY A 56 18.16 -1.97 14.46
C GLY A 56 16.64 -2.12 14.44
N ILE A 57 16.02 -2.42 15.58
CA ILE A 57 14.56 -2.60 15.70
C ILE A 57 13.82 -1.29 15.40
N TYR A 58 14.25 -0.17 15.99
CA TYR A 58 13.65 1.13 15.74
C TYR A 58 13.87 1.58 14.30
N SER A 59 15.07 1.39 13.73
CA SER A 59 15.33 1.70 12.33
C SER A 59 14.45 0.88 11.38
N GLN A 60 14.19 -0.40 11.68
CA GLN A 60 13.29 -1.25 10.89
C GLN A 60 11.83 -0.83 11.05
N ARG A 61 11.36 -0.59 12.28
CA ARG A 61 9.98 -0.16 12.55
C ARG A 61 9.68 1.22 11.98
N ILE A 62 10.59 2.17 12.17
CA ILE A 62 10.52 3.49 11.56
C ILE A 62 10.56 3.31 10.03
N GLY A 63 11.48 2.52 9.48
CA GLY A 63 11.50 2.23 8.04
C GLY A 63 10.19 1.67 7.50
N GLN A 64 9.58 0.70 8.17
CA GLN A 64 8.28 0.13 7.82
C GLN A 64 7.15 1.16 7.89
N TRP A 65 7.08 1.92 8.99
CA TRP A 65 6.09 2.98 9.16
C TRP A 65 6.24 4.06 8.08
N TYR A 66 7.46 4.47 7.75
CA TYR A 66 7.73 5.38 6.63
C TYR A 66 7.27 4.77 5.30
N CYS A 67 7.55 3.49 5.03
CA CYS A 67 7.13 2.84 3.79
C CYS A 67 5.60 2.74 3.63
N GLU A 68 4.87 2.52 4.71
CA GLU A 68 3.40 2.46 4.70
C GLU A 68 2.79 3.85 4.53
N GLU A 69 3.23 4.82 5.32
CA GLU A 69 2.67 6.17 5.31
C GLU A 69 3.04 6.97 4.05
N TYR A 70 4.26 6.81 3.53
CA TYR A 70 4.64 7.43 2.25
C TYR A 70 3.96 6.73 1.07
N ARG A 71 3.68 5.42 1.15
CA ARG A 71 2.94 4.73 0.10
C ARG A 71 1.57 5.39 -0.06
N ASP A 72 0.85 5.62 1.02
CA ASP A 72 -0.50 6.20 0.97
C ASP A 72 -0.51 7.65 0.44
N LEU A 73 0.50 8.44 0.81
CA LEU A 73 0.67 9.81 0.31
C LEU A 73 0.99 9.85 -1.19
N PHE A 74 1.85 8.93 -1.67
CA PHE A 74 2.20 8.86 -3.09
C PHE A 74 1.14 8.16 -3.93
N THR A 75 0.42 7.17 -3.40
CA THR A 75 -0.70 6.54 -4.11
C THR A 75 -1.80 7.55 -4.36
N GLY A 76 -2.15 8.40 -3.38
CA GLY A 76 -3.15 9.45 -3.60
C GLY A 76 -2.78 10.48 -4.69
N ILE A 77 -1.48 10.69 -4.93
CA ILE A 77 -0.97 11.56 -6.01
C ILE A 77 -0.90 10.79 -7.34
N LEU A 78 -0.57 9.50 -7.31
CA LEU A 78 -0.49 8.62 -8.49
C LEU A 78 -1.84 8.08 -8.95
N ASP A 79 -2.88 8.11 -8.11
CA ASP A 79 -4.25 7.68 -8.39
C ASP A 79 -4.93 8.53 -9.48
N GLY A 80 -4.32 9.64 -9.90
CA GLY A 80 -4.75 10.41 -11.06
C GLY A 80 -4.43 9.73 -12.40
N ALA A 81 -3.47 8.80 -12.44
CA ALA A 81 -3.17 8.02 -13.64
C ALA A 81 -4.01 6.73 -13.66
N PRO A 82 -4.68 6.40 -14.77
CA PRO A 82 -5.42 5.16 -14.86
C PRO A 82 -4.47 3.97 -14.63
N PRO A 83 -4.81 3.01 -13.75
CA PRO A 83 -3.95 1.87 -13.48
C PRO A 83 -3.77 1.03 -14.74
N LYS A 84 -2.57 0.45 -14.91
CA LYS A 84 -2.31 -0.44 -16.03
C LYS A 84 -3.29 -1.63 -16.00
N PRO A 85 -3.99 -1.93 -17.10
CA PRO A 85 -4.87 -3.09 -17.17
C PRO A 85 -4.13 -4.37 -16.82
N GLN A 86 -4.73 -5.20 -15.97
CA GLN A 86 -4.19 -6.51 -15.61
C GLN A 86 -4.88 -7.60 -16.42
N GLN A 87 -4.13 -8.62 -16.84
CA GLN A 87 -4.71 -9.77 -17.52
C GLN A 87 -5.64 -10.53 -16.58
N SER A 88 -6.90 -10.71 -16.99
CA SER A 88 -7.87 -11.49 -16.22
C SER A 88 -7.48 -12.96 -16.16
N ARG A 89 -7.90 -13.67 -15.10
CA ARG A 89 -7.78 -15.14 -15.06
C ARG A 89 -8.80 -15.76 -16.01
N VAL A 90 -8.43 -16.85 -16.69
CA VAL A 90 -9.30 -17.53 -17.67
C VAL A 90 -10.68 -17.88 -17.12
N GLY A 91 -10.75 -18.35 -15.86
CA GLY A 91 -12.03 -18.66 -15.22
C GLY A 91 -12.92 -17.42 -15.01
N HIS A 92 -12.34 -16.26 -14.71
CA HIS A 92 -13.07 -15.00 -14.59
C HIS A 92 -13.54 -14.51 -15.97
N PHE A 93 -12.68 -14.61 -16.98
CA PHE A 93 -13.04 -14.29 -18.37
C PHE A 93 -14.21 -15.15 -18.85
N TYR A 94 -14.10 -16.46 -18.68
CA TYR A 94 -15.14 -17.43 -19.07
C TYR A 94 -16.46 -17.16 -18.34
N SER A 95 -16.41 -16.94 -17.02
CA SER A 95 -17.59 -16.57 -16.25
C SER A 95 -18.22 -15.29 -16.82
N ARG A 96 -17.44 -14.20 -16.99
CA ARG A 96 -17.95 -12.93 -17.53
C ARG A 96 -18.65 -13.08 -18.90
N LYS A 97 -18.08 -13.87 -19.81
CA LYS A 97 -18.62 -14.02 -21.18
C LYS A 97 -19.77 -15.02 -21.29
N TYR A 98 -19.72 -16.11 -20.55
CA TYR A 98 -20.63 -17.25 -20.70
C TYR A 98 -21.49 -17.51 -19.45
N TYR A 99 -21.59 -16.53 -18.54
CA TYR A 99 -22.33 -16.65 -17.29
C TYR A 99 -23.77 -17.09 -17.51
N GLU A 100 -24.53 -16.32 -18.31
CA GLU A 100 -25.97 -16.54 -18.53
C GLU A 100 -26.25 -17.90 -19.19
N LEU A 101 -25.37 -18.36 -20.08
CA LEU A 101 -25.58 -19.58 -20.85
C LEU A 101 -25.18 -20.83 -20.06
N HIS A 102 -23.98 -20.84 -19.46
CA HIS A 102 -23.37 -22.07 -18.96
C HIS A 102 -23.34 -22.15 -17.43
N VAL A 103 -23.15 -21.02 -16.75
CA VAL A 103 -22.88 -20.98 -15.30
C VAL A 103 -24.15 -20.76 -14.49
N LYS A 104 -24.96 -19.76 -14.85
CA LYS A 104 -26.15 -19.33 -14.10
C LYS A 104 -27.20 -20.43 -13.94
N PRO A 105 -27.64 -21.17 -14.98
CA PRO A 105 -28.65 -22.20 -14.81
C PRO A 105 -28.22 -23.31 -13.85
N ARG A 106 -26.94 -23.71 -13.91
CA ARG A 106 -26.36 -24.73 -13.02
C ARG A 106 -26.13 -24.19 -11.61
N GLY A 107 -25.70 -22.93 -11.52
CA GLY A 107 -25.48 -22.21 -10.27
C GLY A 107 -26.76 -22.07 -9.46
N GLU A 108 -27.84 -21.59 -10.08
CA GLU A 108 -29.15 -21.43 -9.45
C GLU A 108 -29.74 -22.78 -9.01
N ALA A 109 -29.66 -23.81 -9.85
CA ALA A 109 -30.10 -25.16 -9.48
C ALA A 109 -29.32 -25.70 -8.27
N ARG A 110 -28.00 -25.50 -8.23
CA ARG A 110 -27.15 -25.94 -7.11
C ARG A 110 -27.40 -25.13 -5.84
N LEU A 111 -27.60 -23.83 -5.96
CA LEU A 111 -27.94 -22.96 -4.85
C LEU A 111 -29.28 -23.38 -4.23
N ALA A 112 -30.31 -23.63 -5.06
CA ALA A 112 -31.61 -24.07 -4.59
C ALA A 112 -31.53 -25.41 -3.84
N ALA A 113 -30.71 -26.36 -4.33
CA ALA A 113 -30.47 -27.63 -3.64
C ALA A 113 -29.72 -27.44 -2.30
N LEU A 114 -28.69 -26.59 -2.27
CA LEU A 114 -27.92 -26.27 -1.06
C LEU A 114 -28.75 -25.53 -0.02
N LYS A 115 -29.66 -24.64 -0.46
CA LYS A 115 -30.59 -23.92 0.40
C LYS A 115 -31.51 -24.90 1.14
N ARG A 116 -32.18 -25.81 0.41
CA ARG A 116 -33.02 -26.86 1.01
C ARG A 116 -32.25 -27.73 2.01
N ARG A 117 -31.00 -28.09 1.68
CA ARG A 117 -30.15 -28.89 2.57
C ARG A 117 -29.72 -28.13 3.83
N SER A 118 -29.42 -26.84 3.70
CA SER A 118 -28.99 -26.00 4.82
C SER A 118 -30.16 -25.71 5.77
N GLU A 119 -31.35 -25.45 5.23
CA GLU A 119 -32.60 -25.30 5.99
C GLU A 119 -32.93 -26.57 6.77
N ALA A 120 -32.84 -27.75 6.14
CA ALA A 120 -33.08 -29.03 6.81
C ALA A 120 -32.03 -29.36 7.89
N ALA A 121 -30.81 -28.86 7.76
CA ALA A 121 -29.70 -29.11 8.67
C ALA A 121 -29.49 -28.02 9.73
N GLY A 122 -30.24 -26.92 9.69
CA GLY A 122 -30.04 -25.75 10.56
C GLY A 122 -28.66 -25.09 10.41
N LYS A 123 -28.01 -25.21 9.24
CA LYS A 123 -26.68 -24.65 8.97
C LYS A 123 -26.78 -23.33 8.20
N PRO A 124 -25.79 -22.42 8.34
CA PRO A 124 -25.77 -21.20 7.53
C PRO A 124 -25.69 -21.53 6.05
N MET A 125 -26.43 -20.75 5.25
CA MET A 125 -26.48 -20.89 3.80
C MET A 125 -25.12 -20.55 3.19
N PRO A 126 -24.58 -21.36 2.25
CA PRO A 126 -23.38 -21.01 1.51
C PRO A 126 -23.56 -19.71 0.72
N GLU A 127 -22.50 -18.91 0.66
CA GLU A 127 -22.51 -17.69 -0.15
C GLU A 127 -22.70 -18.01 -1.63
N TYR A 128 -23.49 -17.20 -2.32
CA TYR A 128 -23.79 -17.39 -3.74
C TYR A 128 -22.51 -17.39 -4.59
N ILE A 129 -21.58 -16.48 -4.28
CA ILE A 129 -20.32 -16.32 -5.00
C ILE A 129 -19.49 -17.60 -4.95
N ASP A 130 -19.41 -18.26 -3.79
CA ASP A 130 -18.68 -19.53 -3.63
C ASP A 130 -19.29 -20.66 -4.47
N VAL A 131 -20.63 -20.72 -4.54
CA VAL A 131 -21.33 -21.71 -5.35
C VAL A 131 -21.05 -21.47 -6.83
N ILE A 132 -21.11 -20.23 -7.29
CA ILE A 132 -20.84 -19.86 -8.67
C ILE A 132 -19.37 -20.09 -9.05
N ALA A 133 -18.42 -19.76 -8.18
CA ALA A 133 -17.00 -20.03 -8.42
C ALA A 133 -16.74 -21.53 -8.62
N LYS A 134 -17.33 -22.39 -7.76
CA LYS A 134 -17.22 -23.86 -7.88
C LYS A 134 -17.87 -24.37 -9.16
N VAL A 135 -19.09 -23.91 -9.48
CA VAL A 135 -19.79 -24.30 -10.70
C VAL A 135 -18.98 -23.86 -11.92
N THR A 136 -18.47 -22.64 -11.94
CA THR A 136 -17.64 -22.12 -13.04
C THR A 136 -16.42 -23.02 -13.28
N ALA A 137 -15.69 -23.39 -12.23
CA ALA A 137 -14.54 -24.29 -12.33
C ALA A 137 -14.92 -25.69 -12.87
N GLU A 138 -16.04 -26.25 -12.40
CA GLU A 138 -16.55 -27.55 -12.86
C GLU A 138 -17.03 -27.52 -14.32
N VAL A 139 -17.70 -26.44 -14.73
CA VAL A 139 -18.15 -26.29 -16.12
C VAL A 139 -16.95 -26.09 -17.03
N TRP A 140 -16.04 -25.18 -16.67
CA TRP A 140 -14.82 -24.92 -17.43
C TRP A 140 -13.98 -26.19 -17.63
N GLY A 141 -13.81 -27.00 -16.59
CA GLY A 141 -13.08 -28.27 -16.68
C GLY A 141 -13.73 -29.33 -17.56
N LYS A 142 -15.02 -29.17 -17.90
CA LYS A 142 -15.76 -30.07 -18.82
C LYS A 142 -15.79 -29.54 -20.26
N GLU A 143 -15.38 -28.30 -20.49
CA GLU A 143 -15.32 -27.74 -21.85
C GLU A 143 -14.27 -28.45 -22.70
N THR A 144 -14.46 -28.41 -24.01
CA THR A 144 -13.52 -29.02 -24.94
C THR A 144 -12.17 -28.28 -24.95
N PRO A 145 -11.03 -28.97 -25.15
CA PRO A 145 -9.72 -28.30 -25.22
C PRO A 145 -9.64 -27.22 -26.32
N ALA A 146 -10.33 -27.44 -27.44
CA ALA A 146 -10.40 -26.47 -28.54
C ALA A 146 -11.07 -25.16 -28.11
N PHE A 147 -12.23 -25.26 -27.43
CA PHE A 147 -12.95 -24.11 -26.92
C PHE A 147 -12.17 -23.42 -25.77
N GLN A 148 -11.48 -24.20 -24.93
CA GLN A 148 -10.63 -23.63 -23.87
C GLN A 148 -9.50 -22.78 -24.46
N HIS A 149 -8.87 -23.26 -25.53
CA HIS A 149 -7.83 -22.51 -26.24
C HIS A 149 -8.39 -21.26 -26.92
N GLU A 150 -9.56 -21.33 -27.54
CA GLU A 150 -10.25 -20.17 -28.11
C GLU A 150 -10.54 -19.10 -27.05
N CYS A 151 -11.00 -19.48 -25.87
CA CYS A 151 -11.22 -18.56 -24.75
C CYS A 151 -9.91 -17.91 -24.27
N GLN A 152 -8.80 -18.64 -24.26
CA GLN A 152 -7.49 -18.09 -23.89
C GLN A 152 -7.02 -17.04 -24.92
N LEU A 153 -7.17 -17.33 -26.21
CA LEU A 153 -6.86 -16.39 -27.28
C LEU A 153 -7.74 -15.13 -27.21
N ALA A 154 -9.04 -15.30 -26.98
CA ALA A 154 -9.96 -14.17 -26.82
C ALA A 154 -9.62 -13.31 -25.59
N MET A 155 -9.23 -13.94 -24.49
CA MET A 155 -8.79 -13.25 -23.27
C MET A 155 -7.49 -12.46 -23.51
N GLU A 156 -6.53 -13.05 -24.22
CA GLU A 156 -5.28 -12.37 -24.57
C GLU A 156 -5.54 -11.19 -25.53
N TRP A 157 -6.43 -11.37 -26.51
CA TRP A 157 -6.84 -10.30 -27.42
C TRP A 157 -7.46 -9.12 -26.66
N GLU A 158 -8.42 -9.36 -25.76
CA GLU A 158 -9.03 -8.30 -24.94
C GLU A 158 -7.98 -7.59 -24.08
N HIS A 159 -7.05 -8.34 -23.49
CA HIS A 159 -5.97 -7.73 -22.71
C HIS A 159 -5.08 -6.82 -23.58
N GLN A 160 -4.76 -7.22 -24.80
CA GLN A 160 -3.98 -6.39 -25.73
C GLN A 160 -4.76 -5.15 -26.20
N GLU A 161 -6.08 -5.24 -26.32
CA GLU A 161 -6.93 -4.09 -26.62
C GLU A 161 -6.99 -3.10 -25.45
N ASP A 162 -7.19 -3.61 -24.23
CA ASP A 162 -7.15 -2.81 -23.00
C ASP A 162 -5.79 -2.11 -22.83
N LEU A 163 -4.69 -2.83 -23.09
CA LEU A 163 -3.34 -2.27 -23.04
C LEU A 163 -3.15 -1.16 -24.06
N ARG A 164 -3.59 -1.35 -25.31
CA ARG A 164 -3.52 -0.31 -26.34
C ARG A 164 -4.34 0.92 -25.99
N GLY A 165 -5.53 0.73 -25.43
CA GLY A 165 -6.37 1.83 -24.94
C GLY A 165 -5.70 2.61 -23.80
N TRP A 166 -5.08 1.89 -22.86
CA TRP A 166 -4.31 2.48 -21.77
C TRP A 166 -3.07 3.24 -22.28
N GLU A 167 -2.28 2.65 -23.18
CA GLU A 167 -1.14 3.32 -23.82
C GLU A 167 -1.56 4.58 -24.58
N ALA A 168 -2.68 4.52 -25.30
CA ALA A 168 -3.24 5.69 -25.99
C ALA A 168 -3.65 6.78 -24.99
N SER A 169 -4.29 6.43 -23.87
CA SER A 169 -4.64 7.40 -22.82
C SER A 169 -3.42 8.05 -22.16
N LEU A 170 -2.32 7.30 -22.02
CA LEU A 170 -1.06 7.86 -21.52
C LEU A 170 -0.41 8.78 -22.55
N ALA A 171 -0.44 8.41 -23.84
CA ALA A 171 0.08 9.25 -24.92
C ALA A 171 -0.71 10.57 -25.04
N ASP A 172 -2.02 10.53 -24.93
CA ASP A 172 -2.88 11.73 -24.96
C ASP A 172 -2.57 12.66 -23.76
N SER A 173 -2.25 12.09 -22.60
CA SER A 173 -1.79 12.87 -21.44
C SER A 173 -0.41 13.53 -21.60
N SER A 174 0.35 13.15 -22.63
CA SER A 174 1.71 13.65 -22.90
C SER A 174 1.76 14.86 -23.83
N THR A 175 0.73 15.09 -24.64
CA THR A 175 0.59 16.28 -25.50
C THR A 175 -0.11 17.41 -24.76
N LYS A 176 0.53 17.93 -23.71
CA LYS A 176 0.05 19.13 -23.04
C LYS A 176 0.36 20.33 -23.92
N THR A 177 -0.68 21.04 -24.34
CA THR A 177 -0.52 22.35 -24.98
C THR A 177 0.28 23.28 -24.05
N PRO A 178 1.04 24.25 -24.58
CA PRO A 178 1.73 25.24 -23.74
C PRO A 178 0.82 25.89 -22.71
N GLU A 179 -0.44 26.12 -23.06
CA GLU A 179 -1.49 26.65 -22.19
C GLU A 179 -1.82 25.69 -21.04
N GLU A 180 -1.95 24.39 -21.30
CA GLU A 180 -2.16 23.38 -20.26
C GLU A 180 -0.94 23.20 -19.36
N ILE A 181 0.28 23.34 -19.90
CA ILE A 181 1.50 23.31 -19.08
C ILE A 181 1.52 24.53 -18.15
N ALA A 182 1.21 25.72 -18.66
CA ALA A 182 1.12 26.94 -17.86
C ALA A 182 0.04 26.82 -16.78
N ALA A 183 -1.16 26.38 -17.14
CA ALA A 183 -2.25 26.16 -16.18
C ALA A 183 -1.88 25.10 -15.12
N ASN A 184 -1.20 24.03 -15.51
CA ASN A 184 -0.73 23.02 -14.56
C ASN A 184 0.36 23.55 -13.62
N LEU A 185 1.28 24.39 -14.10
CA LEU A 185 2.31 25.03 -13.28
C LEU A 185 1.70 26.04 -12.30
N GLU A 186 0.73 26.85 -12.75
CA GLU A 186 -0.03 27.75 -11.88
C GLU A 186 -0.77 26.98 -10.79
N ASN A 187 -1.35 25.84 -11.15
CA ASN A 187 -2.07 25.01 -10.21
C ASN A 187 -1.17 24.13 -9.32
N ALA A 188 0.08 23.88 -9.71
CA ALA A 188 1.01 23.03 -8.98
C ALA A 188 1.25 23.51 -7.54
N ALA A 189 1.25 24.83 -7.32
CA ALA A 189 1.40 25.41 -6.00
C ALA A 189 0.30 24.95 -5.03
N TYR A 190 -0.95 24.82 -5.48
CA TYR A 190 -2.07 24.37 -4.64
C TYR A 190 -1.92 22.93 -4.18
N TYR A 191 -1.38 22.05 -5.03
CA TYR A 191 -1.20 20.63 -4.70
C TYR A 191 0.08 20.36 -3.92
N LEU A 192 1.13 21.15 -4.15
CA LEU A 192 2.45 20.94 -3.55
C LEU A 192 2.61 21.63 -2.20
N GLN A 193 1.91 22.74 -1.96
CA GLN A 193 1.98 23.44 -0.67
C GLN A 193 1.60 22.55 0.52
N PRO A 194 0.49 21.78 0.49
CA PRO A 194 0.16 20.87 1.60
C PRO A 194 1.23 19.81 1.86
N PHE A 195 1.97 19.39 0.84
CA PHE A 195 3.07 18.44 0.99
C PHE A 195 4.26 19.06 1.72
N VAL A 196 4.63 20.30 1.38
CA VAL A 196 5.66 21.07 2.09
C VAL A 196 5.26 21.30 3.53
N ASP A 197 4.01 21.71 3.76
CA ASP A 197 3.47 21.95 5.10
C ASP A 197 3.48 20.66 5.95
N ALA A 198 3.12 19.52 5.35
CA ALA A 198 3.18 18.22 6.02
C ALA A 198 4.60 17.84 6.42
N ILE A 199 5.60 18.07 5.57
CA ILE A 199 7.02 17.84 5.89
C ILE A 199 7.45 18.78 7.03
N GLN A 200 7.09 20.06 6.96
CA GLN A 200 7.45 21.01 8.00
C GLN A 200 6.84 20.64 9.35
N GLN A 201 5.55 20.29 9.39
CA GLN A 201 4.84 19.93 10.62
C GLN A 201 5.36 18.62 11.23
N ARG A 202 5.57 17.58 10.41
CA ARG A 202 5.97 16.26 10.91
C ARG A 202 7.43 16.19 11.35
N PHE A 203 8.31 16.93 10.69
CA PHE A 203 9.76 16.81 10.90
C PHE A 203 10.39 18.02 11.57
N GLY A 204 9.67 19.14 11.70
CA GLY A 204 10.23 20.39 12.22
C GLY A 204 11.32 20.98 11.33
N MET A 205 11.36 20.59 10.05
CA MET A 205 12.37 21.04 9.08
C MET A 205 11.81 22.14 8.18
N CYS A 206 12.69 23.03 7.70
CA CYS A 206 12.33 23.95 6.62
C CYS A 206 12.33 23.16 5.30
N ALA A 207 11.19 23.13 4.61
CA ALA A 207 11.03 22.44 3.34
C ALA A 207 10.75 23.46 2.22
N SER A 208 11.31 23.22 1.04
CA SER A 208 11.05 24.04 -0.14
C SER A 208 11.02 23.14 -1.38
N ILE A 209 10.13 23.44 -2.32
CA ILE A 209 10.06 22.75 -3.61
C ILE A 209 10.46 23.73 -4.70
N LEU A 210 11.51 23.37 -5.44
CA LEU A 210 11.93 24.09 -6.64
C LEU A 210 11.42 23.35 -7.87
N LEU A 211 10.45 23.95 -8.56
CA LEU A 211 10.01 23.48 -9.88
C LEU A 211 10.77 24.25 -10.96
N THR A 212 11.50 23.54 -11.80
CA THR A 212 12.14 24.11 -13.00
C THR A 212 11.42 23.58 -14.23
N GLY A 213 10.67 24.43 -14.92
CA GLY A 213 9.99 24.11 -16.17
C GLY A 213 10.80 24.53 -17.40
N PRO A 214 10.46 24.02 -18.60
CA PRO A 214 11.11 24.46 -19.83
C PRO A 214 10.85 25.96 -20.05
N ILE A 215 11.92 26.71 -20.31
CA ILE A 215 11.83 28.14 -20.63
C ILE A 215 11.45 28.24 -22.10
N GLY A 216 10.28 28.82 -22.39
CA GLY A 216 9.86 29.09 -23.76
C GLY A 216 10.94 29.88 -24.50
N ILE A 217 11.49 29.31 -25.57
CA ILE A 217 12.42 30.00 -26.46
C ILE A 217 11.56 30.88 -27.38
N ARG A 218 12.08 32.09 -27.70
CA ARG A 218 11.47 33.16 -28.50
C ARG A 218 10.27 32.72 -29.36
N GLY A 219 9.07 33.21 -29.00
CA GLY A 219 7.83 32.98 -29.76
C GLY A 219 6.88 31.95 -29.14
N GLY A 220 7.09 31.54 -27.88
CA GLY A 220 6.20 30.57 -27.20
C GLY A 220 6.51 29.11 -27.52
N GLN A 221 7.60 28.84 -28.26
CA GLN A 221 8.05 27.47 -28.49
C GLN A 221 8.74 26.94 -27.24
N ILE A 222 8.12 25.95 -26.62
CA ILE A 222 8.74 25.16 -25.55
C ILE A 222 9.78 24.27 -26.24
N GLY A 223 11.06 24.59 -26.07
CA GLY A 223 12.14 23.71 -26.52
C GLY A 223 12.11 22.44 -25.68
N MET A 224 11.95 21.29 -26.34
CA MET A 224 12.33 20.00 -25.73
C MET A 224 13.85 19.89 -25.67
#